data_AF-B6U0I6-F1
#
_entry.id   AF-B6U0I6-F1
#
_cell.length_a   1.000
_cell.length_b   1.000
_cell.length_c   1.000
_cell.angle_alpha   90.00
_cell.angle_beta   90.00
_cell.angle_gamma   90.00
#
_symmetry.space_group_name_H-M   'P 1'
#
loop_
_entity.id
_entity.type
_entity.pdbx_description
1 polymer ?
#
loop_
_entity_poly.entity_id
_entity_poly.type
_entity_poly.pdbx_seq_one_letter_code
_entity_poly.pdbx_strand_id
1 'polypeptide(L)'
;MNVKGGSRIPVPPPGASALVKVAVFGGAAVYAAMNSLYNVEGGHRAIVFNRIQGKARKARADASWRFLCPGTPGLDDPLSNPFSEAAGGSAARVAAERVLVCVAEKDDLRDRGVWYYESLKASGYPGEVELLESMGEGHVFYCMNPRCDRAREMEERVLGFLRK
;
A
#
# COMPACT_ATOMS: atom_id res chain seq x y z
N MET A 1 51.35 17.65 -49.63
CA MET A 1 50.22 17.42 -48.68
C MET A 1 49.63 16.06 -48.99
N ASN A 2 49.70 15.10 -48.08
CA ASN A 2 49.16 13.75 -48.27
C ASN A 2 48.33 13.38 -47.04
N VAL A 3 47.01 13.36 -47.18
CA VAL A 3 46.09 12.97 -46.11
C VAL A 3 45.85 11.47 -46.22
N LYS A 4 46.45 10.69 -45.33
CA LYS A 4 46.08 9.29 -45.09
C LYS A 4 45.76 9.12 -43.61
N GLY A 5 44.50 8.82 -43.31
CA GLY A 5 44.04 8.59 -41.94
C GLY A 5 42.57 8.20 -41.86
N GLY A 6 42.15 7.20 -42.62
CA GLY A 6 40.84 6.57 -42.40
C GLY A 6 40.89 5.76 -41.11
N SER A 7 40.24 6.25 -40.05
CA SER A 7 40.07 5.53 -38.79
C SER A 7 39.25 4.27 -39.02
N ARG A 8 39.87 3.10 -38.85
CA ARG A 8 39.17 1.80 -38.88
C ARG A 8 38.27 1.70 -37.65
N ILE A 9 36.97 1.57 -37.88
CA ILE A 9 36.01 1.30 -36.81
C ILE A 9 36.32 -0.10 -36.25
N PRO A 10 36.52 -0.25 -34.92
CA PRO A 10 36.75 -1.56 -34.33
C PRO A 10 35.51 -2.44 -34.54
N VAL A 11 35.72 -3.59 -35.17
CA VAL A 11 34.66 -4.58 -35.40
C VAL A 11 34.42 -5.31 -34.08
N PRO A 12 33.18 -5.35 -33.55
CA PRO A 12 32.90 -6.00 -32.28
C PRO A 12 33.20 -7.50 -32.35
N PRO A 13 33.64 -8.12 -31.23
CA PRO A 13 33.97 -9.53 -31.21
C PRO A 13 32.74 -10.40 -31.52
N PRO A 14 32.92 -11.57 -32.18
CA PRO A 14 31.85 -12.50 -32.45
C PRO A 14 31.07 -12.83 -31.17
N GLY A 15 29.75 -12.67 -31.19
CA GLY A 15 28.87 -12.94 -30.05
C GLY A 15 28.54 -11.74 -29.16
N ALA A 16 29.19 -10.59 -29.32
CA ALA A 16 28.84 -9.36 -28.59
C ALA A 16 27.37 -8.95 -28.82
N SER A 17 26.87 -9.08 -30.05
CA SER A 17 25.46 -8.78 -30.38
C SER A 17 24.47 -9.78 -29.76
N ALA A 18 24.89 -11.03 -29.56
CA ALA A 18 24.06 -12.05 -28.90
C ALA A 18 23.93 -11.76 -27.40
N LEU A 19 25.04 -11.39 -26.74
CA LEU A 19 25.05 -11.01 -25.32
C LEU A 19 24.22 -9.76 -25.06
N VAL A 20 24.31 -8.74 -25.93
CA VAL A 20 23.45 -7.54 -25.83
C VAL A 20 21.98 -7.90 -25.96
N LYS A 21 21.60 -8.78 -26.90
CA LYS A 21 20.21 -9.23 -27.06
C LYS A 21 19.72 -10.00 -25.83
N VAL A 22 20.52 -10.92 -25.28
CA VAL A 22 20.15 -11.67 -24.07
C VAL A 22 19.99 -10.72 -22.89
N ALA A 23 20.87 -9.73 -22.72
CA ALA A 23 20.75 -8.75 -21.65
C ALA A 23 19.51 -7.88 -21.79
N VAL A 24 19.19 -7.41 -23.00
CA VAL A 24 18.00 -6.58 -23.27
C VAL A 24 16.71 -7.38 -23.10
N PHE A 25 16.58 -8.54 -23.74
CA PHE A 25 15.37 -9.35 -23.65
C PHE A 25 15.20 -10.01 -22.27
N GLY A 26 16.29 -10.48 -21.66
CA GLY A 26 16.28 -11.01 -20.29
C GLY A 26 15.93 -9.93 -19.27
N GLY A 27 16.54 -8.74 -19.37
CA GLY A 27 16.21 -7.60 -18.52
C GLY A 27 14.76 -7.13 -18.68
N ALA A 28 14.27 -7.02 -19.93
CA ALA A 28 12.89 -6.66 -20.20
C ALA A 28 11.89 -7.72 -19.68
N ALA A 29 12.20 -9.01 -19.81
CA ALA A 29 11.35 -10.08 -19.30
C ALA A 29 11.28 -10.09 -17.76
N VAL A 30 12.42 -9.91 -17.08
CA VAL A 30 12.46 -9.80 -15.61
C VAL A 30 11.71 -8.55 -15.15
N TYR A 31 11.93 -7.40 -15.80
CA TYR A 31 11.23 -6.16 -15.49
C TYR A 31 9.71 -6.29 -15.70
N ALA A 32 9.28 -6.88 -16.81
CA ALA A 32 7.88 -7.16 -17.08
C ALA A 32 7.28 -8.14 -16.05
N ALA A 33 8.00 -9.19 -15.67
CA ALA A 33 7.54 -10.14 -14.65
C ALA A 33 7.39 -9.47 -13.28
N MET A 34 8.38 -8.71 -12.84
CA MET A 34 8.33 -7.96 -11.58
C MET A 34 7.16 -6.96 -11.60
N ASN A 35 7.05 -6.12 -12.63
CA ASN A 35 5.93 -5.18 -12.73
C ASN A 35 4.56 -5.87 -12.90
N SER A 36 4.49 -7.05 -13.51
CA SER A 36 3.24 -7.82 -13.62
C SER A 36 2.73 -8.35 -12.28
N LEU A 37 3.63 -8.56 -11.32
CA LEU A 37 3.32 -9.03 -9.97
C LEU A 37 2.93 -7.90 -9.03
N TYR A 38 3.38 -6.67 -9.31
CA TYR A 38 3.20 -5.51 -8.42
C TYR A 38 2.22 -4.44 -8.94
N ASN A 39 1.85 -4.43 -10.23
CA ASN A 39 0.88 -3.47 -10.78
C ASN A 39 -0.54 -4.02 -10.81
N VAL A 40 -1.19 -4.12 -9.65
CA VAL A 40 -2.64 -4.28 -9.61
C VAL A 40 -3.25 -2.92 -9.28
N GLU A 41 -4.16 -2.45 -10.13
CA GLU A 41 -5.15 -1.45 -9.74
C GLU A 41 -6.08 -2.09 -8.71
N GLY A 42 -5.66 -2.07 -7.44
CA GLY A 42 -6.62 -2.15 -6.35
C GLY A 42 -7.60 -1.00 -6.55
N GLY A 43 -8.89 -1.31 -6.54
CA GLY A 43 -9.96 -0.33 -6.73
C GLY A 43 -9.62 0.97 -6.00
N HIS A 44 -9.46 2.03 -6.80
CA HIS A 44 -9.11 3.39 -6.40
C HIS A 44 -7.77 3.55 -5.66
N ARG A 45 -6.70 3.20 -6.39
CA ARG A 45 -5.31 3.71 -6.32
C ARG A 45 -4.53 3.52 -5.01
N ALA A 46 -3.30 3.04 -5.22
CA ALA A 46 -2.17 2.96 -4.29
C ALA A 46 -2.25 1.88 -3.21
N ILE A 47 -2.18 0.60 -3.60
CA ILE A 47 -1.43 -0.36 -2.78
C ILE A 47 -0.66 -1.36 -3.68
N VAL A 48 0.68 -1.29 -3.65
CA VAL A 48 1.56 -2.19 -4.38
C VAL A 48 1.62 -3.53 -3.65
N PHE A 49 0.65 -4.41 -3.89
CA PHE A 49 0.69 -5.78 -3.38
C PHE A 49 1.16 -6.75 -4.45
N ASN A 50 1.91 -7.78 -4.03
CA ASN A 50 2.09 -8.99 -4.80
C ASN A 50 0.71 -9.58 -5.16
N ARG A 51 0.45 -9.76 -6.46
CA ARG A 51 -0.78 -10.33 -7.04
C ARG A 51 -1.29 -11.60 -6.32
N ILE A 52 -0.40 -12.43 -5.80
CA ILE A 52 -0.78 -13.69 -5.13
C ILE A 52 -1.22 -13.43 -3.68
N GLN A 53 -0.39 -12.72 -2.92
CA GLN A 53 -0.68 -12.41 -1.52
C GLN A 53 -1.89 -11.48 -1.39
N GLY A 54 -2.04 -10.51 -2.29
CA GLY A 54 -3.19 -9.60 -2.32
C GLY A 54 -4.52 -10.32 -2.56
N LYS A 55 -4.56 -11.30 -3.47
CA LYS A 55 -5.78 -12.11 -3.72
C LYS A 55 -6.15 -12.97 -2.52
N ALA A 56 -5.17 -13.68 -1.95
CA ALA A 56 -5.40 -14.52 -0.77
C ALA A 56 -5.84 -13.69 0.44
N ARG A 57 -5.24 -12.51 0.65
CA ARG A 57 -5.61 -11.58 1.71
C ARG A 57 -7.01 -11.01 1.52
N LYS A 58 -7.37 -10.59 0.31
CA LYS A 58 -8.73 -10.14 -0.02
C LYS A 58 -9.77 -11.25 0.23
N ALA A 59 -9.48 -12.48 -0.19
CA ALA A 59 -10.36 -13.62 0.04
C ALA A 59 -10.52 -13.93 1.54
N ARG A 60 -9.43 -13.87 2.32
CA ARG A 60 -9.49 -14.03 3.78
C ARG A 60 -10.32 -12.93 4.42
N ALA A 61 -10.11 -11.66 4.04
CA ALA A 61 -10.87 -10.54 4.55
C ALA A 61 -12.38 -10.66 4.22
N ASP A 62 -12.73 -11.05 2.99
CA ASP A 62 -14.12 -11.26 2.59
C ASP A 62 -14.78 -12.40 3.38
N ALA A 63 -14.07 -13.52 3.55
CA ALA A 63 -14.56 -14.63 4.36
C ALA A 63 -14.75 -14.24 5.84
N SER A 64 -13.78 -13.53 6.43
CA SER A 64 -13.89 -13.01 7.80
C SER A 64 -15.06 -12.04 7.95
N TRP A 65 -15.26 -11.14 6.98
CA TRP A 65 -16.36 -10.20 7.02
C TRP A 65 -17.73 -10.88 6.89
N ARG A 66 -17.87 -11.84 5.96
CA ARG A 66 -19.09 -12.64 5.82
C ARG A 66 -19.40 -13.50 7.05
N PHE A 67 -18.36 -13.91 7.78
CA PHE A 67 -18.54 -14.60 9.06
C PHE A 67 -19.05 -13.67 10.15
N LEU A 68 -18.50 -12.45 10.27
CA LEU A 68 -18.91 -11.46 11.26
C LEU A 68 -20.27 -10.81 10.95
N CYS A 69 -20.56 -10.58 9.68
CA CYS A 69 -21.76 -9.91 9.18
C CYS A 69 -22.49 -10.82 8.16
N PRO A 70 -23.28 -11.80 8.62
CA PRO A 70 -24.05 -12.66 7.73
C PRO A 70 -24.97 -11.87 6.80
N GLY A 71 -25.01 -12.24 5.51
CA GLY A 71 -25.83 -11.57 4.50
C GLY A 71 -25.23 -10.29 3.92
N THR A 72 -24.03 -9.90 4.35
CA THR A 72 -23.28 -8.78 3.76
C THR A 72 -23.03 -8.96 2.25
N PRO A 73 -23.03 -7.87 1.46
CA PRO A 73 -22.57 -7.91 0.06
C PRO A 73 -21.07 -8.26 -0.06
N GLY A 74 -20.33 -8.26 1.05
CA GLY A 74 -18.89 -8.54 1.10
C GLY A 74 -18.13 -7.30 1.55
N LEU A 75 -16.89 -7.15 1.08
CA LEU A 75 -16.02 -6.06 1.52
C LEU A 75 -16.47 -4.64 1.14
N ASP A 76 -17.40 -4.48 0.19
CA ASP A 76 -17.96 -3.17 -0.18
C ASP A 76 -19.19 -2.76 0.66
N ASP A 77 -19.55 -3.57 1.66
CA ASP A 77 -20.51 -3.19 2.69
C ASP A 77 -20.07 -1.87 3.35
N PRO A 78 -20.95 -0.86 3.45
CA PRO A 78 -20.62 0.44 4.06
C PRO A 78 -20.04 0.35 5.48
N LEU A 79 -20.35 -0.71 6.23
CA LEU A 79 -19.80 -0.94 7.58
C LEU A 79 -18.33 -1.39 7.55
N SER A 80 -17.88 -2.01 6.46
CA SER A 80 -16.48 -2.44 6.25
C SER A 80 -15.70 -1.44 5.39
N ASN A 81 -16.37 -0.87 4.39
CA ASN A 81 -15.83 0.09 3.46
C ASN A 81 -16.67 1.38 3.48
N PRO A 82 -16.33 2.35 4.35
CA PRO A 82 -17.11 3.56 4.52
C PRO A 82 -17.01 4.55 3.35
N PHE A 83 -16.20 4.23 2.34
CA PHE A 83 -16.08 4.99 1.08
C PHE A 83 -16.55 4.17 -0.13
N SER A 84 -17.30 3.08 0.07
CA SER A 84 -17.93 2.37 -1.03
C SER A 84 -19.04 3.21 -1.67
N GLU A 85 -19.39 2.90 -2.91
CA GLU A 85 -20.54 3.53 -3.59
C GLU A 85 -21.82 3.42 -2.75
N ALA A 86 -22.03 2.27 -2.08
CA ALA A 86 -23.17 2.04 -1.21
C ALA A 86 -23.18 2.93 0.05
N ALA A 87 -22.02 3.48 0.46
CA ALA A 87 -21.93 4.41 1.58
C ALA A 87 -22.50 5.81 1.23
N GLY A 88 -22.65 6.12 -0.06
CA GLY A 88 -23.32 7.33 -0.53
C GLY A 88 -22.47 8.61 -0.48
N GLY A 89 -21.14 8.48 -0.57
CA GLY A 89 -20.24 9.59 -0.88
C GLY A 89 -20.00 10.65 0.19
N SER A 90 -20.59 10.54 1.39
CA SER A 90 -20.21 11.41 2.51
C SER A 90 -19.05 10.80 3.31
N ALA A 91 -18.06 11.64 3.63
CA ALA A 91 -16.89 11.36 4.45
C ALA A 91 -17.13 10.40 5.63
N ALA A 92 -17.06 9.09 5.39
CA ALA A 92 -17.21 7.98 6.35
C ALA A 92 -18.29 8.13 7.46
N ARG A 93 -19.27 9.03 7.30
CA ARG A 93 -20.21 9.49 8.35
C ARG A 93 -19.54 9.72 9.71
N VAL A 94 -18.30 10.22 9.71
CA VAL A 94 -17.55 10.43 10.96
C VAL A 94 -18.15 11.62 11.68
N ALA A 95 -18.78 11.37 12.83
CA ALA A 95 -19.40 12.40 13.66
C ALA A 95 -18.40 13.17 14.54
N ALA A 96 -17.15 12.69 14.63
CA ALA A 96 -16.10 13.36 15.38
C ALA A 96 -15.60 14.61 14.65
N GLU A 97 -15.01 15.56 15.38
CA GLU A 97 -14.30 16.71 14.81
C GLU A 97 -12.83 16.40 14.48
N ARG A 98 -12.29 15.33 15.09
CA ARG A 98 -10.92 14.89 14.89
C ARG A 98 -10.86 13.38 14.79
N VAL A 99 -9.96 12.87 13.96
CA VAL A 99 -9.66 11.45 13.80
C VAL A 99 -8.17 11.23 13.88
N LEU A 100 -7.74 10.30 14.74
CA LEU A 100 -6.38 9.78 14.77
C LEU A 100 -6.38 8.35 14.22
N VAL A 101 -5.68 8.12 13.12
CA VAL A 101 -5.44 6.79 12.55
C VAL A 101 -4.07 6.31 12.99
N CYS A 102 -3.99 5.16 13.66
CA CYS A 102 -2.72 4.54 14.05
C CYS A 102 -2.48 3.29 13.23
N VAL A 103 -1.30 3.18 12.61
CA VAL A 103 -0.87 2.02 11.82
C VAL A 103 0.50 1.55 12.29
N ALA A 104 0.86 0.30 12.02
CA ALA A 104 2.18 -0.24 12.30
C ALA A 104 2.84 -0.71 11.00
N GLU A 105 4.14 -0.47 10.83
CA GLU A 105 4.87 -0.66 9.57
C GLU A 105 4.74 -2.10 9.02
N LYS A 106 4.75 -3.10 9.90
CA LYS A 106 4.73 -4.51 9.53
C LYS A 106 3.34 -5.15 9.67
N ASP A 107 2.30 -4.34 9.91
CA ASP A 107 0.92 -4.83 9.96
C ASP A 107 0.38 -5.05 8.54
N ASP A 108 -0.17 -6.22 8.29
CA ASP A 108 -0.88 -6.50 7.04
C ASP A 108 -1.96 -5.43 6.75
N LEU A 109 -2.63 -4.91 7.78
CA LEU A 109 -3.67 -3.88 7.69
C LEU A 109 -3.15 -2.45 7.50
N ARG A 110 -1.84 -2.22 7.58
CA ARG A 110 -1.22 -0.89 7.45
C ARG A 110 -1.77 -0.11 6.26
N ASP A 111 -1.68 -0.68 5.07
CA ASP A 111 -2.04 0.03 3.84
C ASP A 111 -3.55 0.32 3.78
N ARG A 112 -4.39 -0.51 4.43
CA ARG A 112 -5.81 -0.23 4.57
C ARG A 112 -6.07 0.96 5.50
N GLY A 113 -5.32 1.06 6.60
CA GLY A 113 -5.37 2.21 7.51
C GLY A 113 -4.89 3.50 6.85
N VAL A 114 -3.76 3.45 6.12
CA VAL A 114 -3.24 4.59 5.34
C VAL A 114 -4.25 5.00 4.25
N TRP A 115 -4.82 4.04 3.54
CA TRP A 115 -5.88 4.33 2.56
C TRP A 115 -7.10 5.01 3.20
N TYR A 116 -7.50 4.61 4.41
CA TYR A 116 -8.61 5.25 5.13
C TYR A 116 -8.28 6.70 5.49
N TYR A 117 -7.06 6.95 5.98
CA TYR A 117 -6.55 8.29 6.27
C TYR A 117 -6.61 9.20 5.03
N GLU A 118 -6.05 8.76 3.90
CA GLU A 118 -6.01 9.54 2.66
C GLU A 118 -7.42 9.75 2.09
N SER A 119 -8.26 8.71 2.11
CA SER A 119 -9.63 8.77 1.61
C SER A 119 -10.48 9.73 2.44
N LEU A 120 -10.31 9.73 3.77
CA LEU A 120 -11.02 10.65 4.66
C LEU A 120 -10.61 12.11 4.38
N LYS A 121 -9.31 12.38 4.22
CA LYS A 121 -8.83 13.73 3.85
C LYS A 121 -9.32 14.18 2.47
N ALA A 122 -9.36 13.27 1.50
CA ALA A 122 -9.83 13.57 0.15
C ALA A 122 -11.36 13.74 0.05
N SER A 123 -12.12 13.21 1.03
CA SER A 123 -13.59 13.21 1.01
C SER A 123 -14.25 14.56 1.37
N GLY A 124 -13.47 15.62 1.63
CA GLY A 124 -14.00 16.90 2.10
C GLY A 124 -14.48 16.86 3.56
N TYR A 125 -14.00 15.87 4.34
CA TYR A 125 -14.24 15.80 5.77
C TYR A 125 -13.80 17.12 6.44
N PRO A 126 -14.67 17.81 7.19
CA PRO A 126 -14.37 19.12 7.73
C PRO A 126 -13.48 19.07 8.98
N GLY A 127 -13.31 17.89 9.57
CA GLY A 127 -12.53 17.69 10.79
C GLY A 127 -11.04 17.46 10.52
N GLU A 128 -10.26 17.42 11.59
CA GLU A 128 -8.82 17.13 11.53
C GLU A 128 -8.58 15.62 11.39
N VAL A 129 -7.67 15.23 10.52
CA VAL A 129 -7.25 13.83 10.38
C VAL A 129 -5.74 13.74 10.57
N GLU A 130 -5.33 12.95 11.56
CA GLU A 130 -3.93 12.71 11.90
C GLU A 130 -3.57 11.23 11.67
N LEU A 131 -2.34 10.97 11.22
CA LEU A 131 -1.80 9.62 11.04
C LEU A 131 -0.59 9.43 11.96
N LEU A 132 -0.56 8.32 12.70
CA LEU A 132 0.60 7.84 13.42
C LEU A 132 1.03 6.51 12.81
N GLU A 133 2.29 6.41 12.38
CA GLU A 133 2.88 5.15 11.93
C GLU A 133 3.95 4.68 12.91
N SER A 134 3.74 3.51 13.51
CA SER A 134 4.67 2.87 14.44
C SER A 134 5.67 2.00 13.69
N MET A 135 6.87 2.55 13.48
CA MET A 135 7.95 1.88 12.75
C MET A 135 8.50 0.67 13.50
N GLY A 136 8.74 -0.41 12.76
CA GLY A 136 9.29 -1.67 13.26
C GLY A 136 8.27 -2.62 13.89
N GLU A 137 7.04 -2.17 14.11
CA GLU A 137 6.00 -2.90 14.84
C GLU A 137 5.02 -3.64 13.92
N GLY A 138 4.45 -4.72 14.43
CA GLY A 138 3.47 -5.56 13.73
C GLY A 138 2.04 -5.34 14.21
N HIS A 139 1.13 -6.18 13.71
CA HIS A 139 -0.28 -6.16 14.10
C HIS A 139 -0.45 -6.25 15.63
N VAL A 140 -1.29 -5.37 16.19
CA VAL A 140 -1.63 -5.31 17.64
C VAL A 140 -0.43 -5.29 18.60
N PHE A 141 0.71 -4.71 18.18
CA PHE A 141 1.94 -4.71 18.98
C PHE A 141 1.76 -4.12 20.39
N TYR A 142 0.94 -3.08 20.54
CA TYR A 142 0.66 -2.43 21.82
C TYR A 142 -0.07 -3.36 22.81
N CYS A 143 -0.82 -4.36 22.33
CA CYS A 143 -1.40 -5.41 23.18
C CYS A 143 -0.38 -6.50 23.51
N MET A 144 0.48 -6.86 22.55
CA MET A 144 1.43 -7.97 22.69
C MET A 144 2.65 -7.59 23.55
N ASN A 145 3.12 -6.35 23.42
CA ASN A 145 4.23 -5.81 24.20
C ASN A 145 3.92 -4.36 24.63
N PRO A 146 3.03 -4.17 25.62
CA PRO A 146 2.60 -2.83 26.06
C PRO A 146 3.71 -1.98 26.67
N ARG A 147 4.89 -2.57 26.93
CA ARG A 147 6.04 -1.90 27.54
C ARG A 147 7.16 -1.60 26.54
N CYS A 148 6.96 -1.81 25.23
CA CYS A 148 7.92 -1.32 24.24
C CYS A 148 7.81 0.21 24.08
N ASP A 149 8.87 0.82 23.57
CA ASP A 149 8.94 2.27 23.39
C ASP A 149 7.87 2.78 22.41
N ARG A 150 7.60 2.01 21.34
CA ARG A 150 6.53 2.35 20.38
C ARG A 150 5.14 2.28 21.00
N ALA A 151 4.89 1.38 21.96
CA ALA A 151 3.59 1.28 22.61
C ALA A 151 3.36 2.50 23.51
N ARG A 152 4.39 2.93 24.24
CA ARG A 152 4.34 4.16 25.04
C ARG A 152 4.18 5.41 24.17
N GLU A 153 4.92 5.50 23.07
CA GLU A 153 4.78 6.61 22.10
C GLU A 153 3.35 6.70 21.54
N MET A 154 2.77 5.56 21.15
CA MET A 154 1.38 5.50 20.70
C MET A 154 0.40 5.91 21.80
N GLU A 155 0.61 5.45 23.04
CA GLU A 155 -0.23 5.83 24.18
C GLU A 155 -0.15 7.33 24.48
N GLU A 156 1.04 7.90 24.54
CA GLU A 156 1.24 9.35 24.71
C GLU A 156 0.56 10.15 23.60
N ARG A 157 0.66 9.66 22.35
CA ARG A 157 0.00 10.28 21.20
C ARG A 157 -1.52 10.24 21.31
N VAL A 158 -2.09 9.11 21.73
CA VAL A 158 -3.53 8.96 21.96
C VAL A 158 -3.99 9.87 23.10
N LEU A 159 -3.28 9.91 24.22
CA LEU A 159 -3.60 10.78 25.35
C LEU A 159 -3.53 12.26 24.97
N GLY A 160 -2.51 12.66 24.20
CA GLY A 160 -2.39 14.02 23.66
C GLY A 160 -3.53 14.37 22.71
N PHE A 161 -3.95 13.43 21.86
CA PHE A 161 -5.07 13.61 20.94
C PHE A 161 -6.42 13.78 21.66
N LEU A 162 -6.66 13.02 22.73
CA LEU A 162 -7.91 13.07 23.50
C LEU A 162 -8.03 14.33 24.37
N ARG A 163 -6.91 14.94 24.77
CA ARG A 163 -6.88 16.11 25.65
C ARG A 163 -6.93 17.46 24.93
N LYS A 164 -6.61 17.49 23.64
CA LYS A 164 -6.85 18.68 22.80
C LYS A 164 -8.33 18.99 22.73
#